data_AF-A0A261QUB2-F1
#
_entry.id   AF-A0A261QUB2-F1
#
_cell.length_a   1.000
_cell.length_b   1.000
_cell.length_c   1.000
_cell.angle_alpha   90.00
_cell.angle_beta   90.00
_cell.angle_gamma   90.00
#
_symmetry.space_group_name_H-M   'P 1'
#
loop_
_entity.id
_entity.type
_entity.pdbx_description
1 polymer ?
#
loop_
_entity_poly.entity_id
_entity_poly.type
_entity_poly.pdbx_seq_one_letter_code
_entity_poly.pdbx_strand_id
1 'polypeptide(L)'
;MAGADTEAWLQSEGWAPRTGKGFSQLVGPLWTRREADGWAYGLLASDAHANPAGLVHGGLIATLLDHALSTIAWDAMARQPCVTVQLDTHYLAAARPGQFLAVRGRVMRKTSSLVFMQGELQADGEIIASAQAMLKRTGSPG
;
A
#
# COMPACT_ATOMS: atom_id res chain seq x y z
N MET A 1 -7.66 20.84 -2.85
CA MET A 1 -6.45 21.54 -2.35
C MET A 1 -5.38 21.40 -3.41
N ALA A 2 -4.54 22.42 -3.65
CA ALA A 2 -3.43 22.28 -4.59
C ALA A 2 -2.42 21.26 -4.03
N GLY A 3 -1.67 20.56 -4.89
CA GLY A 3 -0.82 19.44 -4.48
C GLY A 3 0.16 19.76 -3.34
N ALA A 4 0.72 20.98 -3.31
CA ALA A 4 1.62 21.43 -2.24
C ALA A 4 0.92 21.59 -0.87
N ASP A 5 -0.33 22.07 -0.87
CA ASP A 5 -1.12 22.21 0.37
C ASP A 5 -1.47 20.82 0.94
N THR A 6 -1.75 19.85 0.06
CA THR A 6 -2.05 18.48 0.47
C THR A 6 -0.82 17.80 1.07
N GLU A 7 0.38 17.96 0.50
CA GLU A 7 1.60 17.37 1.07
C GLU A 7 1.95 17.95 2.44
N ALA A 8 1.84 19.28 2.61
CA ALA A 8 2.06 19.93 3.90
C ALA A 8 1.06 19.44 4.95
N TRP A 9 -0.20 19.29 4.57
CA TRP A 9 -1.23 18.73 5.44
C TRP A 9 -0.93 17.27 5.82
N LEU A 10 -0.55 16.41 4.86
CA LEU A 10 -0.17 15.03 5.13
C LEU A 10 0.97 14.94 6.16
N GLN A 11 1.97 15.81 6.05
CA GLN A 11 3.06 15.89 7.02
C GLN A 11 2.58 16.29 8.41
N SER A 12 1.68 17.28 8.51
CA SER A 12 1.07 17.64 9.80
C SER A 12 0.24 16.51 10.42
N GLU A 13 -0.34 15.64 9.58
CA GLU A 13 -1.08 14.43 9.99
C GLU A 13 -0.17 13.23 10.27
N GLY A 14 1.14 13.43 10.32
CA GLY A 14 2.14 12.42 10.68
C GLY A 14 2.55 11.48 9.54
N TRP A 15 2.18 11.78 8.29
CA TRP A 15 2.66 11.05 7.13
C TRP A 15 4.05 11.52 6.72
N ALA A 16 4.96 10.56 6.52
CA ALA A 16 6.31 10.83 6.05
C ALA A 16 6.51 10.27 4.64
N PRO A 17 7.01 11.07 3.68
CA PRO A 17 7.31 10.58 2.35
C PRO A 17 8.48 9.59 2.40
N ARG A 18 8.44 8.61 1.50
CA ARG A 18 9.44 7.57 1.31
C ARG A 18 9.86 7.55 -0.15
N THR A 19 11.14 7.81 -0.38
CA THR A 19 11.75 7.59 -1.67
C THR A 19 12.18 6.12 -1.76
N GLY A 20 11.50 5.36 -2.62
CA GLY A 20 11.89 4.00 -2.96
C GLY A 20 13.03 3.95 -3.99
N LYS A 21 13.45 2.75 -4.33
CA LYS A 21 14.30 2.46 -5.51
C LYS A 21 13.55 1.51 -6.44
N GLY A 22 13.94 1.47 -7.71
CA GLY A 22 13.35 0.55 -8.69
C GLY A 22 11.86 0.82 -8.89
N PHE A 23 11.03 -0.23 -8.88
CA PHE A 23 9.61 -0.12 -9.17
C PHE A 23 8.86 0.85 -8.24
N SER A 24 9.17 0.88 -6.94
CA SER A 24 8.54 1.83 -5.99
C SER A 24 8.84 3.29 -6.30
N GLN A 25 9.93 3.59 -7.02
CA GLN A 25 10.21 4.95 -7.49
C GLN A 25 9.35 5.32 -8.71
N LEU A 26 8.99 4.36 -9.55
CA LEU A 26 8.16 4.57 -10.74
C LEU A 26 6.70 4.89 -10.38
N VAL A 27 6.22 4.32 -9.27
CA VAL A 27 4.84 4.53 -8.77
C VAL A 27 4.75 5.56 -7.65
N GLY A 28 5.88 6.07 -7.15
CA GLY A 28 5.91 6.94 -5.98
C GLY A 28 5.59 8.41 -6.27
N PRO A 29 5.73 9.29 -5.26
CA PRO A 29 6.26 9.01 -3.93
C PRO A 29 5.28 8.23 -3.04
N LEU A 30 5.82 7.28 -2.27
CA LEU A 30 5.06 6.56 -1.25
C LEU A 30 5.11 7.33 0.07
N TRP A 31 4.13 7.11 0.94
CA TRP A 31 4.02 7.74 2.25
C TRP A 31 3.85 6.67 3.32
N THR A 32 4.38 6.89 4.52
CA THR A 32 4.11 6.02 5.66
C THR A 32 3.75 6.78 6.91
N ARG A 33 2.88 6.20 7.72
CA ARG A 33 2.50 6.72 9.03
C ARG A 33 2.46 5.60 10.05
N ARG A 34 3.03 5.84 11.23
CA ARG A 34 2.89 4.94 12.38
C ARG A 34 1.52 5.18 13.01
N GLU A 35 0.77 4.11 13.23
CA GLU A 35 -0.54 4.13 13.91
C GLU A 35 -0.49 3.20 15.13
N ALA A 36 -1.53 3.26 15.97
CA ALA A 36 -1.61 2.46 17.20
C ALA A 36 -1.45 0.95 16.90
N ASP A 37 -2.14 0.47 15.87
CA ASP A 37 -2.23 -0.96 15.54
C ASP A 37 -1.20 -1.42 14.48
N GLY A 38 -0.31 -0.54 14.01
CA GLY A 38 0.59 -0.90 12.91
C GLY A 38 1.14 0.28 12.13
N TRP A 39 1.37 0.03 10.85
CA TRP A 39 1.81 1.04 9.89
C TRP A 39 0.74 1.19 8.82
N ALA A 40 0.49 2.43 8.42
CA ALA A 40 -0.27 2.75 7.22
C ALA A 40 0.69 3.19 6.11
N TYR A 41 0.35 2.85 4.87
CA TYR A 41 1.14 3.15 3.67
C TYR A 41 0.24 3.88 2.69
N GLY A 42 0.74 4.91 2.03
CA GLY A 42 -0.09 5.74 1.18
C GLY A 42 0.60 6.32 -0.04
N LEU A 43 -0.19 6.97 -0.87
CA LEU A 43 0.22 7.59 -2.12
C LEU A 43 -0.75 8.72 -2.44
N LEU A 44 -0.21 9.91 -2.76
CA LEU A 44 -1.02 10.99 -3.31
C LEU A 44 -1.18 10.76 -4.81
N ALA A 45 -2.40 10.47 -5.26
CA ALA A 45 -2.66 10.15 -6.65
C ALA A 45 -2.44 11.39 -7.54
N SER A 46 -1.91 11.19 -8.74
CA SER A 46 -1.62 12.24 -9.71
C SER A 46 -2.09 11.80 -11.10
N ASP A 47 -2.04 12.67 -12.09
CA ASP A 47 -2.46 12.31 -13.46
C ASP A 47 -1.60 11.20 -14.07
N ALA A 48 -0.34 11.07 -13.64
CA ALA A 48 0.54 9.97 -14.05
C ALA A 48 0.04 8.58 -13.57
N HIS A 49 -0.84 8.58 -12.57
CA HIS A 49 -1.46 7.38 -11.99
C HIS A 49 -2.81 7.04 -12.63
N ALA A 50 -3.31 7.87 -13.54
CA ALA A 50 -4.61 7.67 -14.16
C ALA A 50 -4.57 6.62 -15.27
N ASN A 51 -5.68 5.93 -15.47
CA ASN A 51 -5.98 5.16 -16.66
C ASN A 51 -6.58 6.06 -17.77
N PRO A 52 -6.81 5.54 -18.99
CA PRO A 52 -7.40 6.34 -20.07
C PRO A 52 -8.78 6.94 -19.79
N ALA A 53 -9.50 6.48 -18.75
CA ALA A 53 -10.77 7.04 -18.32
C ALA A 53 -10.63 8.17 -17.28
N GLY A 54 -9.41 8.59 -16.94
CA GLY A 54 -9.14 9.63 -15.94
C GLY A 54 -9.35 9.19 -14.49
N LEU A 55 -9.44 7.88 -14.23
CA LEU A 55 -9.52 7.30 -12.89
C LEU A 55 -8.18 6.70 -12.51
N VAL A 56 -7.88 6.57 -11.22
CA VAL A 56 -6.67 5.87 -10.77
C VAL A 56 -6.67 4.45 -11.32
N HIS A 57 -5.55 4.05 -11.93
CA HIS A 57 -5.41 2.75 -12.56
C HIS A 57 -5.53 1.63 -11.53
N GLY A 58 -6.34 0.59 -11.80
CA GLY A 58 -6.53 -0.53 -10.87
C GLY A 58 -5.20 -1.25 -10.53
N GLY A 59 -4.28 -1.32 -11.49
CA GLY A 59 -2.91 -1.80 -11.26
C GLY A 59 -2.11 -1.01 -10.20
N LEU A 60 -2.34 0.30 -10.06
CA LEU A 60 -1.72 1.08 -8.98
C LEU A 60 -2.33 0.75 -7.63
N ILE A 61 -3.65 0.59 -7.57
CA ILE A 61 -4.37 0.16 -6.36
C ILE A 61 -3.84 -1.19 -5.89
N ALA A 62 -3.74 -2.17 -6.81
CA ALA A 62 -3.15 -3.48 -6.52
C ALA A 62 -1.69 -3.37 -6.07
N THR A 63 -0.89 -2.52 -6.71
CA THR A 63 0.51 -2.27 -6.34
C THR A 63 0.63 -1.72 -4.92
N LEU A 64 -0.20 -0.75 -4.55
CA LEU A 64 -0.16 -0.15 -3.22
C LEU A 64 -0.60 -1.14 -2.14
N LEU A 65 -1.63 -1.95 -2.42
CA LEU A 65 -2.07 -3.05 -1.56
C LEU A 65 -0.96 -4.09 -1.38
N ASP A 66 -0.32 -4.54 -2.47
CA ASP A 66 0.80 -5.49 -2.41
C ASP A 66 1.97 -4.93 -1.59
N HIS A 67 2.38 -3.69 -1.86
CA HIS A 67 3.48 -3.04 -1.15
C HIS A 67 3.22 -2.94 0.35
N ALA A 68 2.03 -2.49 0.75
CA ALA A 68 1.67 -2.34 2.15
C ALA A 68 1.60 -3.68 2.87
N LEU A 69 0.86 -4.65 2.30
CA LEU A 69 0.67 -5.97 2.91
C LEU A 69 1.99 -6.75 2.99
N SER A 70 2.83 -6.64 1.96
CA SER A 70 4.15 -7.28 1.96
C SER A 70 5.08 -6.69 2.99
N THR A 71 5.07 -5.37 3.18
CA THR A 71 5.91 -4.71 4.19
C THR A 71 5.47 -5.09 5.62
N ILE A 72 4.16 -5.16 5.87
CA ILE A 72 3.62 -5.61 7.17
C ILE A 72 3.96 -7.09 7.41
N ALA A 73 3.82 -7.95 6.40
CA ALA A 73 4.16 -9.36 6.53
C ALA A 73 5.67 -9.58 6.74
N TRP A 74 6.52 -8.80 6.08
CA TRP A 74 7.97 -8.82 6.28
C TRP A 74 8.33 -8.50 7.74
N ASP A 75 7.72 -7.47 8.32
CA ASP A 75 7.90 -7.14 9.74
C ASP A 75 7.42 -8.30 10.65
N ALA A 76 6.24 -8.85 10.37
CA ALA A 76 5.68 -10.00 11.08
C ALA A 76 6.57 -11.27 10.96
N MET A 77 7.38 -11.39 9.91
CA MET A 77 8.36 -12.47 9.71
C MET A 77 9.73 -12.16 10.35
N ALA A 78 9.80 -11.22 11.29
CA ALA A 78 11.06 -10.77 11.89
C ALA A 78 12.05 -10.31 10.81
N ARG A 79 11.53 -9.63 9.78
CA ARG A 79 12.29 -9.04 8.68
C ARG A 79 13.05 -10.05 7.81
N GLN A 80 12.62 -11.32 7.83
CA GLN A 80 13.10 -12.33 6.90
C GLN A 80 12.52 -12.07 5.50
N PRO A 81 13.30 -12.22 4.42
CA PRO A 81 12.82 -12.03 3.06
C PRO A 81 11.58 -12.85 2.76
N CYS A 82 10.59 -12.23 2.12
CA CYS A 82 9.36 -12.87 1.69
C CYS A 82 8.87 -12.27 0.38
N VAL A 83 8.09 -13.06 -0.35
CA VAL A 83 7.49 -12.67 -1.62
C VAL A 83 5.99 -12.93 -1.60
N THR A 84 5.22 -12.07 -2.27
CA THR A 84 3.80 -12.30 -2.50
C THR A 84 3.63 -13.47 -3.46
N VAL A 85 2.86 -14.47 -3.05
CA VAL A 85 2.54 -15.65 -3.88
C VAL A 85 1.08 -15.66 -4.34
N GLN A 86 0.23 -14.86 -3.70
CA GLN A 86 -1.16 -14.65 -4.08
C GLN A 86 -1.62 -13.28 -3.56
N LEU A 87 -2.38 -12.56 -4.38
CA LEU A 87 -3.05 -11.32 -4.03
C LEU A 87 -4.42 -11.29 -4.72
N ASP A 88 -5.48 -11.37 -3.93
CA ASP A 88 -6.86 -11.21 -4.40
C ASP A 88 -7.36 -9.83 -4.01
N THR A 89 -7.78 -9.03 -4.99
CA THR A 89 -8.23 -7.64 -4.79
C THR A 89 -9.67 -7.47 -5.27
N HIS A 90 -10.51 -6.89 -4.42
CA HIS A 90 -11.86 -6.48 -4.75
C HIS A 90 -11.93 -4.95 -4.84
N TYR A 91 -12.34 -4.43 -6.00
CA TYR A 91 -12.52 -3.00 -6.24
C TYR A 91 -13.98 -2.63 -5.97
N LEU A 92 -14.20 -1.74 -5.01
CA LEU A 92 -15.52 -1.36 -4.51
C LEU A 92 -15.96 0.00 -5.04
N ALA A 93 -15.02 0.93 -5.22
CA ALA A 93 -15.26 2.26 -5.75
C ALA A 93 -14.03 2.78 -6.53
N ALA A 94 -14.22 3.85 -7.29
CA ALA A 94 -13.15 4.47 -8.07
C ALA A 94 -12.41 5.55 -7.27
N ALA A 95 -11.10 5.67 -7.48
CA ALA A 95 -10.30 6.81 -7.04
C ALA A 95 -9.94 7.72 -8.21
N ARG A 96 -9.61 8.98 -7.90
CA ARG A 96 -9.23 10.03 -8.86
C ARG A 96 -7.88 10.64 -8.51
N PRO A 97 -7.15 11.19 -9.50
CA PRO A 97 -6.02 12.08 -9.24
C PRO A 97 -6.37 13.18 -8.22
N GLY A 98 -5.41 13.52 -7.36
CA GLY A 98 -5.58 14.49 -6.28
C GLY A 98 -6.07 13.90 -4.95
N GLN A 99 -6.60 12.68 -4.94
CA GLN A 99 -7.00 11.99 -3.71
C GLN A 99 -5.80 11.31 -3.04
N PHE A 100 -5.82 11.24 -1.70
CA PHE A 100 -4.83 10.50 -0.95
C PHE A 100 -5.30 9.07 -0.71
N LEU A 101 -4.52 8.12 -1.22
CA LEU A 101 -4.76 6.69 -1.06
C LEU A 101 -4.00 6.19 0.17
N ALA A 102 -4.67 5.46 1.05
CA ALA A 102 -4.09 4.91 2.27
C ALA A 102 -4.47 3.45 2.45
N VAL A 103 -3.48 2.58 2.58
CA VAL A 103 -3.65 1.16 2.85
C VAL A 103 -3.32 0.85 4.30
N ARG A 104 -4.19 0.05 4.91
CA ARG A 104 -3.96 -0.59 6.20
C ARG A 104 -4.15 -2.09 6.06
N GLY A 105 -3.42 -2.86 6.86
CA GLY A 105 -3.50 -4.31 6.81
C GLY A 105 -3.14 -4.95 8.14
N ARG A 106 -3.51 -6.22 8.26
CA ARG A 106 -3.28 -7.02 9.46
C ARG A 106 -2.91 -8.45 9.10
N VAL A 107 -2.13 -9.08 9.98
CA VAL A 107 -1.82 -10.51 9.90
C VAL A 107 -3.02 -11.30 10.39
N MET A 108 -3.58 -12.13 9.52
CA MET A 108 -4.68 -13.04 9.86
C MET A 108 -4.15 -14.34 10.45
N ARG A 109 -3.05 -14.85 9.90
CA ARG A 109 -2.38 -16.07 10.36
C ARG A 109 -0.91 -16.05 9.93
N LYS A 110 -0.04 -16.60 10.78
CA LYS A 110 1.36 -16.85 10.46
C LYS A 110 1.67 -18.33 10.68
N THR A 111 2.42 -18.93 9.76
CA THR A 111 3.02 -20.26 9.90
C THR A 111 4.54 -20.15 9.86
N SER A 112 5.26 -21.27 9.77
CA SER A 112 6.72 -21.27 9.61
C SER A 112 7.18 -20.70 8.26
N SER A 113 6.35 -20.76 7.21
CA SER A 113 6.74 -20.38 5.85
C SER A 113 5.77 -19.43 5.14
N LEU A 114 4.57 -19.21 5.68
CA LEU A 114 3.54 -18.37 5.07
C LEU A 114 2.99 -17.35 6.07
N VAL A 115 2.62 -16.17 5.57
CA VAL A 115 1.81 -15.18 6.28
C VAL A 115 0.58 -14.84 5.44
N PHE A 116 -0.58 -14.93 6.08
CA PHE A 116 -1.88 -14.62 5.49
C PHE A 116 -2.27 -13.23 5.96
N MET A 117 -2.56 -12.35 5.01
CA MET A 117 -2.81 -10.94 5.21
C MET A 117 -4.22 -10.57 4.75
N GLN A 118 -4.80 -9.58 5.42
CA GLN A 118 -5.98 -8.87 4.94
C GLN A 118 -5.70 -7.38 5.01
N GLY A 119 -6.15 -6.62 4.01
CA GLY A 119 -6.04 -5.17 4.00
C GLY A 119 -7.14 -4.47 3.23
N GLU A 120 -7.19 -3.18 3.42
CA GLU A 120 -8.15 -2.27 2.82
C GLU A 120 -7.41 -1.02 2.35
N LEU A 121 -7.81 -0.50 1.19
CA LEU A 121 -7.36 0.77 0.66
C LEU A 121 -8.51 1.77 0.76
N GLN A 122 -8.21 2.91 1.38
CA GLN A 122 -9.10 4.06 1.45
C GLN A 122 -8.63 5.18 0.52
N ALA A 123 -9.56 5.89 -0.10
CA ALA A 123 -9.32 7.16 -0.76
C ALA A 123 -10.03 8.25 0.06
N ASP A 124 -9.27 9.21 0.60
CA ASP A 124 -9.78 10.29 1.46
C ASP A 124 -10.70 9.80 2.61
N GLY A 125 -10.43 8.58 3.11
CA GLY A 125 -11.17 7.96 4.22
C GLY A 125 -12.28 6.99 3.82
N GLU A 126 -12.68 6.94 2.55
CA GLU A 126 -13.66 5.96 2.05
C GLU A 126 -12.97 4.69 1.56
N ILE A 127 -13.45 3.50 1.97
CA ILE A 127 -12.89 2.22 1.49
C ILE A 127 -13.26 2.02 0.02
N ILE A 128 -12.25 1.97 -0.85
CA ILE A 128 -12.44 1.79 -2.29
C ILE A 128 -11.96 0.43 -2.79
N ALA A 129 -11.14 -0.27 -2.02
CA ALA A 129 -10.71 -1.64 -2.33
C ALA A 129 -10.37 -2.43 -1.07
N SER A 130 -10.53 -3.75 -1.16
CA SER A 130 -10.04 -4.68 -0.14
C SER A 130 -9.19 -5.78 -0.77
N ALA A 131 -8.28 -6.36 0.01
CA ALA A 131 -7.43 -7.44 -0.46
C ALA A 131 -7.17 -8.52 0.58
N GLN A 132 -6.96 -9.73 0.08
CA GLN A 132 -6.33 -10.82 0.81
C GLN A 132 -5.03 -11.17 0.11
N ALA A 133 -3.97 -11.39 0.88
CA ALA A 133 -2.67 -11.73 0.33
C ALA A 133 -2.03 -12.89 1.09
N MET A 134 -1.23 -13.67 0.39
CA MET A 134 -0.38 -14.69 0.99
C MET A 134 1.08 -14.38 0.63
N LEU A 135 1.91 -14.30 1.65
CA LEU A 135 3.35 -14.10 1.52
C LEU A 135 4.11 -15.33 1.95
N LYS A 136 5.07 -15.74 1.13
CA LYS A 136 5.94 -16.87 1.40
C LYS A 136 7.32 -16.39 1.79
N ARG A 137 7.83 -16.87 2.92
CA ARG A 137 9.23 -16.68 3.30
C ARG A 137 10.12 -17.33 2.23
N THR A 138 11.03 -16.55 1.69
CA THR A 138 12.11 -17.09 0.86
C THR A 138 13.26 -17.46 1.78
N GLY A 139 13.86 -18.63 1.59
CA GLY A 139 15.12 -18.93 2.27
C GLY A 139 16.19 -17.89 1.93
N SER A 140 17.30 -17.89 2.66
CA SER A 140 18.49 -17.16 2.21
C SER A 140 18.82 -17.62 0.78
N PRO A 141 19.16 -16.71 -0.15
CA PRO A 141 19.76 -17.12 -1.41
C PRO A 141 20.93 -18.05 -1.08
N GLY A 142 20.87 -19.29 -1.58
CA GLY A 142 21.99 -20.22 -1.51
C GLY A 142 23.13 -19.74 -2.39
#